data_AF-A0A7C5X805-F1
#
_entry.id   AF-A0A7C5X805-F1
#
_cell.length_a   1.000
_cell.length_b   1.000
_cell.length_c   1.000
_cell.angle_alpha   90.00
_cell.angle_beta   90.00
_cell.angle_gamma   90.00
#
_symmetry.space_group_name_H-M   'P 1'
#
loop_
_entity.id
_entity.type
_entity.pdbx_description
1 polymer ?
#
loop_
_entity_poly.entity_id
_entity_poly.type
_entity_poly.pdbx_seq_one_letter_code
_entity_poly.pdbx_strand_id
1 'polypeptide(L)'
;MKTLTVLVLLTSFVLAATNSTDPFVKISQAIDQILTSLDNFLQNLKEVLKIHITSISRTLSIILALVGALLYFSGINKYGGRGMIIGAILLYLLAEFVTTL
;
A
#
# COMPACT_ATOMS: atom_id res chain seq x y z
N MET A 1 -2.33 -35.59 54.96
CA MET A 1 -1.41 -35.93 53.85
C MET A 1 -2.12 -36.21 52.53
N LYS A 2 -3.21 -37.00 52.50
CA LYS A 2 -3.98 -37.28 51.25
C LYS A 2 -4.51 -36.05 50.50
N THR A 3 -4.97 -35.01 51.20
CA THR A 3 -5.51 -33.78 50.60
C THR A 3 -4.44 -32.91 49.93
N LEU A 4 -3.21 -32.94 50.44
CA LEU A 4 -2.10 -32.13 49.93
C LEU A 4 -1.55 -32.70 48.62
N THR A 5 -1.52 -34.04 48.49
CA THR A 5 -1.15 -34.73 47.23
C THR A 5 -2.18 -34.52 46.12
N VAL A 6 -3.48 -34.51 46.46
CA VAL A 6 -4.56 -34.24 45.50
C VAL A 6 -4.48 -32.81 44.96
N LEU A 7 -4.16 -31.84 45.82
CA LEU A 7 -4.00 -30.44 45.42
C LEU A 7 -2.84 -30.25 44.44
N VAL A 8 -1.68 -30.87 44.71
CA VAL A 8 -0.48 -30.78 43.84
C VAL A 8 -0.70 -31.44 42.48
N LEU A 9 -1.47 -32.54 42.44
CA LEU A 9 -1.85 -33.20 41.18
C LEU A 9 -2.82 -32.31 40.36
N LEU A 10 -3.82 -31.71 41.01
CA LEU A 10 -4.78 -30.82 40.35
C LEU A 10 -4.10 -29.56 39.79
N THR A 11 -3.18 -28.95 40.54
CA THR A 11 -2.43 -27.76 40.07
C THR A 11 -1.53 -28.09 38.88
N SER A 12 -0.93 -29.29 38.86
CA SER A 12 -0.08 -29.75 37.74
C SER A 12 -0.90 -30.02 36.48
N PHE A 13 -2.12 -30.56 36.62
CA PHE A 13 -3.05 -30.77 35.51
C PHE A 13 -3.57 -29.44 34.93
N VAL A 14 -3.89 -28.46 35.78
CA VAL A 14 -4.33 -27.13 35.33
C VAL A 14 -3.20 -26.39 34.61
N LEU A 15 -1.97 -26.46 35.12
CA LEU A 15 -0.80 -25.85 34.47
C LEU A 15 -0.39 -26.55 33.17
N ALA A 16 -0.58 -27.87 33.07
CA ALA A 16 -0.38 -28.63 31.84
C ALA A 16 -1.46 -28.31 30.79
N ALA A 17 -2.72 -28.11 31.22
CA ALA A 17 -3.82 -27.70 30.35
C ALA A 17 -3.65 -26.26 29.82
N THR A 18 -3.06 -25.35 30.60
CA THR A 18 -2.76 -23.97 30.14
C THR A 18 -1.52 -23.88 29.24
N ASN A 19 -0.58 -24.82 29.33
CA ASN A 19 0.60 -24.89 28.46
C ASN A 19 0.38 -25.76 27.21
N SER A 20 -0.73 -26.49 27.14
CA SER A 20 -1.23 -27.13 25.91
C SER A 20 -1.91 -26.08 25.03
N THR A 21 -1.22 -24.99 24.72
CA THR A 21 -1.51 -24.29 23.46
C THR A 21 -1.12 -25.27 22.37
N ASP A 22 -2.13 -25.84 21.72
CA ASP A 22 -1.99 -26.69 20.55
C ASP A 22 -0.91 -26.08 19.62
N PRO A 23 0.18 -26.80 19.28
CA PRO A 23 1.25 -26.27 18.42
C PRO A 23 0.71 -25.62 17.14
N PHE A 24 -0.44 -26.09 16.65
CA PHE A 24 -1.15 -25.53 15.51
C PHE A 24 -1.70 -24.10 15.74
N VAL A 25 -2.00 -23.71 16.98
CA VAL A 25 -2.43 -22.34 17.34
C VAL A 25 -1.28 -21.34 17.23
N LYS A 26 -0.06 -21.73 17.65
CA LYS A 26 1.13 -20.88 17.47
C LYS A 26 1.53 -20.76 16.00
N ILE A 27 1.40 -21.84 15.23
CA ILE A 27 1.67 -21.85 13.80
C ILE A 27 0.65 -20.98 13.05
N SER A 28 -0.65 -21.11 13.35
CA SER A 28 -1.69 -20.26 12.73
C SER A 28 -1.50 -18.79 13.07
N GLN A 29 -1.18 -18.44 14.32
CA GLN A 29 -0.84 -17.06 14.68
C GLN A 29 0.38 -16.51 13.93
N ALA A 30 1.41 -17.33 13.73
CA ALA A 30 2.59 -16.92 12.94
C ALA A 30 2.23 -16.72 11.46
N ILE A 31 1.39 -17.60 10.90
CA ILE A 31 0.88 -17.46 9.53
C ILE A 31 0.03 -16.19 9.39
N ASP A 32 -0.88 -15.93 10.32
CA ASP A 32 -1.73 -14.74 10.31
C ASP A 32 -0.90 -13.45 10.41
N GLN A 33 0.17 -13.45 11.22
CA GLN A 33 1.10 -12.33 11.30
C GLN A 33 1.83 -12.10 9.98
N ILE A 34 2.28 -13.17 9.30
CA ILE A 34 2.93 -13.07 7.99
C ILE A 34 1.94 -12.55 6.94
N LEU A 35 0.72 -13.09 6.90
CA LEU A 35 -0.32 -12.64 5.97
C LEU A 35 -0.67 -11.16 6.19
N THR A 36 -0.81 -10.75 7.46
CA THR A 36 -1.05 -9.35 7.81
C THR A 36 0.12 -8.46 7.41
N SER A 37 1.36 -8.91 7.62
CA SER A 37 2.55 -8.17 7.20
C SER A 37 2.66 -8.05 5.69
N LEU A 38 2.28 -9.09 4.95
CA LEU A 38 2.24 -9.07 3.48
C LEU A 38 1.17 -8.13 2.97
N ASP A 39 -0.04 -8.16 3.53
CA ASP A 39 -1.11 -7.25 3.15
C ASP A 39 -0.71 -5.79 3.42
N ASN A 40 -0.16 -5.50 4.61
CA ASN A 40 0.38 -4.18 4.93
C ASN A 40 1.48 -3.74 3.96
N PHE A 41 2.37 -4.65 3.56
CA PHE A 41 3.41 -4.34 2.57
C PHE A 41 2.82 -4.00 1.20
N LEU A 42 1.83 -4.78 0.73
CA LEU A 42 1.16 -4.54 -0.54
C LEU A 42 0.36 -3.23 -0.54
N GLN A 43 -0.33 -2.92 0.56
CA GLN A 43 -1.04 -1.65 0.72
C GLN A 43 -0.06 -0.46 0.71
N ASN A 44 1.06 -0.56 1.43
CA ASN A 44 2.08 0.48 1.43
C ASN A 44 2.71 0.67 0.05
N LEU A 45 3.02 -0.42 -0.66
CA LEU A 45 3.52 -0.35 -2.04
C LEU A 45 2.53 0.33 -2.96
N LYS A 46 1.25 -0.03 -2.88
CA LYS A 46 0.18 0.59 -3.66
C LYS A 46 0.13 2.10 -3.41
N GLU A 47 0.16 2.51 -2.14
CA GLU A 47 0.08 3.92 -1.75
C GLU A 47 1.31 4.71 -2.23
N VAL A 48 2.51 4.18 -2.03
CA VAL A 48 3.75 4.81 -2.51
C VAL A 48 3.72 4.97 -4.03
N LEU A 49 3.27 3.94 -4.75
CA LEU A 49 3.20 3.99 -6.22
C LEU A 49 2.15 5.01 -6.70
N LYS A 50 0.99 5.06 -6.04
CA LYS A 50 -0.07 6.04 -6.29
C LYS A 50 0.45 7.47 -6.11
N ILE A 51 1.16 7.75 -5.02
CA ILE A 51 1.76 9.06 -4.75
C ILE A 51 2.75 9.45 -5.85
N HIS A 52 3.67 8.54 -6.22
CA HIS A 52 4.69 8.83 -7.22
C HIS A 52 4.10 9.05 -8.61
N ILE A 53 3.19 8.18 -9.07
CA ILE A 53 2.53 8.32 -10.36
C ILE A 53 1.78 9.65 -10.44
N THR A 54 1.02 9.99 -9.39
CA THR A 54 0.28 11.25 -9.32
C THR A 54 1.21 12.46 -9.39
N SER A 55 2.28 12.46 -8.59
CA SER A 55 3.24 13.56 -8.53
C SER A 55 3.96 13.77 -9.87
N ILE A 56 4.46 12.68 -10.47
CA ILE A 56 5.14 12.71 -11.76
C ILE A 56 4.18 13.20 -12.85
N SER A 57 2.97 12.63 -12.91
CA SER A 57 1.97 12.98 -13.92
C SER A 57 1.57 14.45 -13.83
N ARG A 58 1.34 14.97 -12.61
CA ARG A 58 0.99 16.38 -12.39
C ARG A 58 2.13 17.33 -12.78
N THR A 59 3.36 16.98 -12.41
CA THR A 59 4.55 17.78 -12.74
C THR A 59 4.79 17.82 -14.24
N LEU A 60 4.75 16.66 -14.91
CA LEU A 60 4.88 16.58 -16.36
C LEU A 60 3.76 17.32 -17.07
N SER A 61 2.51 17.21 -16.60
CA SER A 61 1.39 17.97 -17.15
C SER A 61 1.68 19.48 -17.18
N ILE A 62 2.17 20.05 -16.08
CA ILE A 62 2.51 21.48 -16.01
C ILE A 62 3.63 21.82 -17.00
N ILE A 63 4.70 21.02 -17.06
CA ILE A 63 5.82 21.24 -17.98
C ILE A 63 5.34 21.18 -19.44
N LEU A 64 4.58 20.14 -19.81
CA LEU A 64 4.04 19.99 -21.17
C LEU A 64 3.07 21.12 -21.52
N ALA A 65 2.27 21.61 -20.57
CA ALA A 65 1.37 22.73 -20.81
C ALA A 65 2.16 24.02 -21.09
N LEU A 66 3.20 24.30 -20.31
CA LEU A 66 4.06 25.48 -20.49
C LEU A 66 4.83 25.43 -21.80
N VAL A 67 5.53 24.32 -22.07
CA VAL A 67 6.29 24.13 -23.32
C VAL A 67 5.35 24.11 -24.52
N GLY A 68 4.21 23.44 -24.42
CA GLY A 68 3.20 23.38 -25.46
C GLY A 68 2.60 24.75 -25.78
N ALA A 69 2.28 25.55 -24.76
CA ALA A 69 1.82 26.93 -24.92
C ALA A 69 2.89 27.79 -25.61
N LEU A 70 4.15 27.71 -25.17
CA LEU A 70 5.26 28.43 -25.79
C LEU A 70 5.40 28.07 -27.27
N LEU A 71 5.42 26.78 -27.62
CA LEU A 71 5.54 26.32 -29.01
C LEU A 71 4.33 26.69 -29.88
N TYR A 72 3.13 26.70 -29.28
CA TYR A 72 1.89 27.04 -29.99
C TYR A 72 1.80 28.54 -30.28
N PHE A 73 2.01 29.38 -29.26
CA PHE A 73 1.88 30.83 -29.39
C PHE A 73 3.06 31.48 -30.09
N SER A 74 4.28 30.96 -29.94
CA SER A 74 5.46 31.45 -30.69
C SER A 74 5.40 31.12 -32.19
N GLY A 75 4.55 30.17 -32.59
CA GLY A 75 4.46 29.73 -33.98
C GLY A 75 5.62 28.85 -34.47
N ILE A 76 6.62 28.57 -33.62
CA ILE A 76 7.78 27.72 -33.96
C ILE A 76 7.32 26.32 -34.37
N ASN A 77 6.41 25.71 -33.60
CA ASN A 77 5.83 24.41 -33.92
C ASN A 77 4.40 24.30 -33.37
N LYS A 78 3.43 24.84 -34.12
CA LYS A 78 2.02 24.89 -33.68
C LYS A 78 1.41 23.51 -33.48
N TYR A 79 1.71 22.55 -34.36
CA TYR A 79 1.15 21.21 -34.26
C TYR A 79 1.76 20.44 -33.08
N GLY A 80 3.08 20.53 -32.88
CA GLY A 80 3.74 19.96 -31.71
C GLY A 80 3.27 20.59 -30.40
N GLY A 81 3.12 21.92 -30.38
CA GLY A 81 2.59 22.65 -29.22
C GLY A 81 1.17 22.22 -28.84
N ARG A 82 0.28 22.08 -29.83
CA ARG A 82 -1.08 21.52 -29.60
C ARG A 82 -1.03 20.11 -29.04
N GLY A 83 -0.18 19.25 -29.60
CA GLY A 83 0.00 17.88 -29.10
C GLY A 83 0.45 17.85 -27.64
N MET A 84 1.39 18.72 -27.26
CA MET A 84 1.86 18.84 -25.87
C MET A 84 0.78 19.36 -24.92
N ILE A 85 -0.02 20.34 -25.34
CA ILE A 85 -1.15 20.84 -24.53
C ILE A 85 -2.19 19.74 -24.30
N ILE A 86 -2.53 18.96 -25.33
CA ILE A 86 -3.45 17.83 -25.20
C ILE A 86 -2.86 16.76 -24.27
N GLY A 87 -1.58 16.42 -24.45
CA GLY A 87 -0.87 15.48 -23.58
C GLY A 87 -0.84 15.95 -22.11
N ALA A 88 -0.66 17.24 -21.87
CA ALA A 88 -0.74 17.82 -20.54
C ALA A 88 -2.11 17.64 -19.89
N ILE A 89 -3.19 17.89 -20.63
CA ILE A 89 -4.56 17.70 -20.15
C ILE A 89 -4.80 16.23 -19.82
N LEU A 90 -4.38 15.31 -20.70
CA LEU A 90 -4.53 13.87 -20.48
C LEU A 90 -3.76 13.39 -19.23
N LEU A 91 -2.52 13.85 -19.05
CA LEU A 91 -1.72 13.54 -17.85
C LEU A 91 -2.35 14.10 -16.57
N TYR A 92 -2.91 15.31 -16.62
CA TYR A 92 -3.63 15.87 -15.48
C TYR A 92 -4.84 15.01 -15.11
N LEU A 93 -5.64 14.63 -16.10
CA LEU A 93 -6.80 13.76 -15.89
C LEU A 93 -6.40 12.38 -15.36
N LEU A 94 -5.30 11.82 -15.86
CA LEU A 94 -4.74 10.57 -15.34
C LEU A 94 -4.32 10.70 -13.88
N ALA A 95 -3.65 11.80 -13.51
CA ALA A 95 -3.24 12.06 -12.13
C ALA A 95 -4.47 12.16 -11.20
N GLU A 96 -5.51 12.85 -11.63
CA GLU A 96 -6.75 13.01 -10.88
C GLU A 96 -7.49 11.66 -10.72
N PHE A 97 -7.57 10.89 -11.81
CA PHE A 97 -8.17 9.55 -11.79
C PHE A 97 -7.45 8.62 -10.81
N VAL A 98 -6.12 8.58 -10.87
CA VAL A 98 -5.29 7.75 -9.97
C VAL A 98 -5.41 8.22 -8.52
N THR A 99 -5.54 9.52 -8.28
CA THR A 99 -5.73 10.09 -6.93
C THR A 99 -7.07 9.69 -6.33
N THR A 100 -8.12 9.65 -7.15
CA THR A 100 -9.51 9.38 -6.73
C THR A 100 -9.78 7.90 -6.47
N LEU A 101 -9.00 6.99 -7.09
CA LEU A 101 -9.12 5.53 -6.96
C LEU A 101 -8.46 4.98 -5.69
#